data_AF-A0A9W5MYV6-F1
#
_entry.id   AF-A0A9W5MYV6-F1
#
_cell.length_a   1.000
_cell.length_b   1.000
_cell.length_c   1.000
_cell.angle_alpha   90.00
_cell.angle_beta   90.00
_cell.angle_gamma   90.00
#
_symmetry.space_group_name_H-M   'P 1'
#
loop_
_entity.id
_entity.type
_entity.pdbx_description
1 polymer ?
#
loop_
_entity_poly.entity_id
_entity_poly.type
_entity_poly.pdbx_seq_one_letter_code
_entity_poly.pdbx_strand_id
1 'polypeptide(L)'
;MTIQTNLLHEKISNKDYQRLIVKHSESFSDGEICLLNEILEKFEFDVVQEQALAQAVMQQVRFDPNDYHIDSDDEDTTGICPHCINPPMPPLRDYLVWRETRG
;
A
#
# COMPACT_ATOMS: atom_id res chain seq x y z
N MET A 1 -5.31 -3.11 16.93
CA MET A 1 -6.13 -2.00 16.40
C MET A 1 -7.05 -2.53 15.30
N THR A 2 -8.06 -1.77 14.88
CA THR A 2 -8.96 -2.15 13.76
C THR A 2 -9.11 -0.98 12.79
N ILE A 3 -9.39 -1.30 11.52
CA ILE A 3 -9.69 -0.27 10.51
C ILE A 3 -11.00 0.46 10.83
N GLN A 4 -11.04 1.76 10.59
CA GLN A 4 -12.25 2.58 10.73
C GLN A 4 -13.20 2.34 9.53
N THR A 5 -14.00 1.27 9.61
CA THR A 5 -14.89 0.85 8.51
C THR A 5 -15.92 1.92 8.11
N ASN A 6 -16.41 2.71 9.05
CA ASN A 6 -17.32 3.83 8.73
C ASN A 6 -16.64 4.85 7.82
N LEU A 7 -15.43 5.30 8.21
CA LEU A 7 -14.66 6.26 7.44
C LEU A 7 -14.27 5.71 6.06
N LEU A 8 -13.89 4.44 5.99
CA LEU A 8 -13.62 3.75 4.72
C LEU A 8 -14.84 3.78 3.78
N HIS A 9 -16.04 3.50 4.30
CA HIS A 9 -17.26 3.51 3.50
C HIS A 9 -17.67 4.90 3.03
N GLU A 10 -17.32 5.95 3.80
CA GLU A 10 -17.56 7.34 3.43
C GLU A 10 -16.56 7.83 2.36
N LYS A 11 -15.29 7.44 2.50
CA LYS A 11 -14.16 7.94 1.68
C LYS A 11 -14.00 7.22 0.36
N ILE A 12 -14.30 5.92 0.31
CA ILE A 12 -14.11 5.08 -0.86
C ILE A 12 -15.47 4.78 -1.47
N SER A 13 -15.75 5.27 -2.66
CA SER A 13 -17.04 5.07 -3.32
C SER A 13 -17.22 3.64 -3.84
N ASN A 14 -16.13 3.01 -4.28
CA ASN A 14 -16.19 1.66 -4.84
C ASN A 14 -16.29 0.57 -3.76
N LYS A 15 -17.43 -0.13 -3.74
CA LYS A 15 -17.73 -1.21 -2.76
C LYS A 15 -16.78 -2.40 -2.86
N ASP A 16 -16.24 -2.69 -4.04
CA ASP A 16 -15.30 -3.81 -4.20
C ASP A 16 -13.94 -3.46 -3.58
N TYR A 17 -13.50 -2.20 -3.70
CA TYR A 17 -12.30 -1.70 -3.02
C TYR A 17 -12.49 -1.66 -1.51
N GLN A 18 -13.65 -1.22 -1.01
CA GLN A 18 -13.96 -1.28 0.44
C GLN A 18 -13.79 -2.72 0.98
N ARG A 19 -14.44 -3.70 0.34
CA ARG A 19 -14.36 -5.11 0.75
C ARG A 19 -12.94 -5.65 0.72
N LEU A 20 -12.20 -5.30 -0.33
CA LEU A 20 -10.83 -5.73 -0.52
C LEU A 20 -9.91 -5.16 0.56
N ILE A 21 -10.06 -3.86 0.86
CA ILE A 21 -9.28 -3.18 1.88
C ILE A 21 -9.55 -3.80 3.25
N VAL A 22 -10.83 -4.00 3.62
CA VAL A 22 -11.20 -4.65 4.89
C VAL A 22 -10.59 -6.04 4.97
N LYS A 23 -10.82 -6.89 3.97
CA LYS A 23 -10.34 -8.28 3.95
C LYS A 23 -8.82 -8.39 4.14
N HIS A 24 -8.05 -7.55 3.46
CA HIS A 24 -6.59 -7.61 3.52
C HIS A 24 -6.03 -6.93 4.79
N SER A 25 -6.72 -5.91 5.31
CA SER A 25 -6.33 -5.27 6.57
C SER A 25 -6.44 -6.17 7.81
N GLU A 26 -7.16 -7.29 7.74
CA GLU A 26 -7.22 -8.27 8.84
C GLU A 26 -5.86 -8.90 9.15
N SER A 27 -4.94 -8.93 8.18
CA SER A 27 -3.58 -9.48 8.35
C SER A 27 -2.55 -8.41 8.73
N PHE A 28 -2.96 -7.15 8.88
CA PHE A 28 -2.04 -6.05 9.18
C PHE A 28 -1.68 -6.00 10.66
N SER A 29 -0.45 -5.59 10.91
CA SER A 29 0.03 -5.16 12.23
C SER A 29 -0.66 -3.87 12.67
N ASP A 30 -0.60 -3.58 13.98
CA ASP A 30 -1.16 -2.35 14.53
C ASP A 30 -0.62 -1.08 13.86
N GLY A 31 0.67 -1.07 13.51
CA GLY A 31 1.30 0.07 12.81
C GLY A 31 0.75 0.28 11.40
N GLU A 32 0.51 -0.80 10.66
CA GLU A 32 -0.07 -0.74 9.32
C GLU A 32 -1.54 -0.32 9.35
N ILE A 33 -2.29 -0.75 10.36
CA ILE A 33 -3.68 -0.31 10.57
C ILE A 33 -3.72 1.18 10.93
N CYS A 34 -2.82 1.65 11.79
CA CYS A 34 -2.68 3.07 12.10
C CYS A 34 -2.39 3.89 10.84
N LEU A 35 -1.43 3.45 10.02
CA LEU A 35 -1.06 4.13 8.78
C LEU A 35 -2.22 4.17 7.79
N LEU A 36 -2.96 3.07 7.63
CA LEU A 36 -4.11 3.02 6.75
C LEU A 36 -5.23 3.97 7.23
N ASN A 37 -5.51 4.00 8.54
CA ASN A 37 -6.47 4.95 9.11
C ASN A 37 -6.00 6.41 8.92
N GLU A 38 -4.71 6.70 9.11
CA GLU A 38 -4.16 8.04 8.86
C GLU A 38 -4.37 8.47 7.40
N ILE A 39 -4.10 7.58 6.44
CA ILE A 39 -4.32 7.84 5.02
C ILE A 39 -5.79 8.15 4.74
N LEU A 40 -6.70 7.35 5.32
CA LEU A 40 -8.14 7.57 5.18
C LEU A 40 -8.57 8.91 5.80
N GLU A 41 -8.05 9.28 6.97
CA GLU A 41 -8.38 10.54 7.64
C GLU A 41 -7.85 11.75 6.85
N LYS A 42 -6.60 11.68 6.37
CA LYS A 42 -5.86 12.80 5.79
C LYS A 42 -6.30 13.18 4.38
N PHE A 43 -6.78 12.23 3.59
CA PHE A 43 -7.02 12.43 2.17
C PHE A 43 -8.46 12.16 1.75
N GLU A 44 -8.90 12.84 0.69
CA GLU A 44 -10.06 12.45 -0.12
C GLU A 44 -9.59 11.57 -1.29
N PHE A 45 -10.51 10.82 -1.91
CA PHE A 45 -10.15 9.88 -2.97
C PHE A 45 -11.01 10.09 -4.21
N ASP A 46 -10.35 10.27 -5.36
CA ASP A 46 -10.95 10.00 -6.66
C ASP A 46 -10.80 8.52 -7.04
N VAL A 47 -11.43 8.12 -8.15
CA VAL A 47 -11.44 6.73 -8.62
C VAL A 47 -10.03 6.13 -8.80
N VAL A 48 -9.06 6.92 -9.28
CA VAL A 48 -7.68 6.46 -9.50
C VAL A 48 -6.97 6.30 -8.15
N GLN A 49 -7.17 7.25 -7.24
CA GLN A 49 -6.60 7.22 -5.90
C GLN A 49 -7.16 6.07 -5.06
N GLU A 50 -8.47 5.78 -5.16
CA GLU A 50 -9.12 4.62 -4.54
C GLU A 50 -8.51 3.31 -5.05
N GLN A 51 -8.37 3.18 -6.38
CA GLN A 51 -7.78 2.00 -7.01
C GLN A 51 -6.34 1.79 -6.55
N ALA A 52 -5.54 2.86 -6.52
CA ALA A 52 -4.15 2.81 -6.08
C ALA A 52 -4.04 2.42 -4.60
N LEU A 53 -4.92 2.92 -3.73
CA LEU A 53 -4.97 2.51 -2.32
C LEU A 53 -5.27 1.02 -2.18
N ALA A 54 -6.28 0.52 -2.92
CA ALA A 54 -6.63 -0.89 -2.89
C ALA A 54 -5.47 -1.78 -3.35
N GLN A 55 -4.74 -1.39 -4.39
CA GLN A 55 -3.53 -2.09 -4.83
C GLN A 55 -2.43 -2.08 -3.78
N ALA A 56 -2.15 -0.93 -3.16
CA ALA A 56 -1.16 -0.82 -2.09
C ALA A 56 -1.51 -1.74 -0.91
N VAL A 57 -2.79 -1.79 -0.51
CA VAL A 57 -3.26 -2.70 0.55
C VAL A 57 -3.07 -4.17 0.17
N MET A 58 -3.35 -4.57 -1.07
CA MET A 58 -3.10 -5.95 -1.52
C MET A 58 -1.62 -6.32 -1.50
N GLN A 59 -0.77 -5.40 -1.93
CA GLN A 59 0.67 -5.61 -2.00
C GLN A 59 1.30 -5.65 -0.60
N GLN A 60 0.81 -4.81 0.33
CA GLN A 60 1.29 -4.74 1.71
C GLN A 60 1.19 -6.11 2.42
N VAL A 61 0.11 -6.87 2.19
CA VAL A 61 -0.05 -8.21 2.81
C VAL A 61 1.06 -9.19 2.38
N ARG A 62 1.63 -8.99 1.19
CA ARG A 62 2.68 -9.85 0.62
C ARG A 62 4.07 -9.25 0.77
N PHE A 63 4.17 -8.07 1.36
CA PHE A 63 5.42 -7.36 1.50
C PHE A 63 6.27 -8.01 2.59
N ASP A 64 7.39 -8.57 2.20
CA ASP A 64 8.43 -9.00 3.13
C ASP A 64 9.67 -8.12 2.90
N PRO A 65 10.06 -7.28 3.88
CA PRO A 65 11.21 -6.39 3.75
C PRO A 65 12.54 -7.15 3.62
N ASN A 66 12.58 -8.44 3.97
CA ASN A 66 13.76 -9.28 3.82
C ASN A 66 13.70 -10.17 2.58
N ASP A 67 12.63 -10.10 1.79
CA ASP A 67 12.55 -10.80 0.52
C ASP A 67 13.54 -10.13 -0.42
N TYR A 68 14.74 -10.72 -0.51
CA TYR A 68 15.74 -10.31 -1.48
C TYR A 68 15.11 -10.50 -2.85
N HIS A 69 14.69 -9.41 -3.49
CA HIS A 69 14.42 -9.39 -4.92
C HIS A 69 15.72 -9.73 -5.65
N ILE A 70 15.99 -11.03 -5.81
CA ILE A 70 16.93 -11.52 -6.80
C ILE A 70 16.14 -11.45 -8.11
N ASP A 71 16.21 -10.31 -8.80
CA ASP A 71 15.70 -10.22 -10.16
C ASP A 71 16.49 -11.21 -11.02
N SER A 72 15.95 -12.42 -11.12
CA SER A 72 16.41 -13.43 -12.06
C SER A 72 15.50 -13.35 -13.26
N ASP A 73 15.87 -12.53 -14.24
CA ASP A 73 15.76 -12.93 -15.64
C ASP A 73 16.77 -12.14 -16.52
N ASP A 74 17.77 -12.89 -16.99
CA ASP A 74 18.59 -12.76 -18.20
C ASP A 74 18.88 -11.35 -18.77
N GLU A 75 20.05 -10.78 -18.44
CA GLU A 75 21.09 -10.33 -19.39
C GLU A 75 22.30 -9.77 -18.60
N ASP A 76 23.27 -10.65 -18.30
CA ASP A 76 24.70 -10.37 -18.04
C ASP A 76 25.10 -9.05 -17.36
N THR A 77 24.37 -8.60 -16.33
CA THR A 77 24.80 -7.52 -15.44
C THR A 77 24.31 -7.84 -14.03
N THR A 78 25.21 -8.28 -13.14
CA THR A 78 24.99 -8.32 -11.69
C THR A 78 24.99 -6.89 -11.11
N GLY A 79 24.20 -6.01 -11.72
CA GLY A 79 24.02 -4.63 -11.33
C GLY A 79 22.90 -4.56 -10.30
N ILE A 80 23.28 -4.37 -9.05
CA ILE A 80 22.41 -3.73 -8.06
C ILE A 80 21.72 -2.56 -8.78
N CYS A 81 20.39 -2.61 -8.96
CA CYS A 81 19.68 -1.51 -9.59
C CYS A 81 19.91 -0.25 -8.73
N PRO A 82 20.58 0.80 -9.26
CA PRO A 82 20.92 1.98 -8.47
C PRO A 82 19.68 2.79 -8.04
N HIS A 83 18.50 2.41 -8.54
CA HIS A 83 17.20 3.00 -8.22
C HIS A 83 16.39 2.19 -7.18
N CYS A 84 16.83 0.99 -6.81
CA CYS A 84 16.13 0.18 -5.82
C CYS A 84 16.65 0.52 -4.41
N ILE A 85 15.80 1.09 -3.56
CA ILE A 85 16.08 1.19 -2.12
C ILE A 85 16.00 -0.22 -1.54
N ASN A 86 17.03 -0.64 -0.80
CA ASN A 86 17.05 -1.92 -0.11
C ASN A 86 17.09 -1.69 1.42
N PRO A 87 16.08 -2.14 2.19
CA PRO A 87 14.86 -2.80 1.73
C PRO A 87 13.90 -1.84 1.00
N PRO A 88 13.06 -2.35 0.08
CA PRO A 88 12.05 -1.55 -0.61
C PRO A 88 11.11 -0.86 0.39
N MET A 89 10.56 0.29 0.01
CA MET A 89 9.58 0.97 0.86
C MET A 89 8.29 0.13 0.93
N PRO A 90 7.68 -0.05 2.12
CA PRO A 90 6.42 -0.78 2.23
C PRO A 90 5.32 -0.13 1.35
N PRO A 91 4.48 -0.92 0.65
CA PRO A 91 3.48 -0.40 -0.29
C PRO A 91 2.55 0.68 0.26
N LEU A 92 2.05 0.54 1.50
CA LEU A 92 1.21 1.58 2.13
C LEU A 92 1.99 2.87 2.40
N ARG A 93 3.27 2.75 2.75
CA ARG A 93 4.13 3.91 3.00
C ARG A 93 4.48 4.61 1.69
N ASP A 94 4.73 3.85 0.63
CA ASP A 94 4.95 4.38 -0.72
C ASP A 94 3.71 5.13 -1.22
N TYR A 95 2.52 4.54 -1.03
CA TYR A 95 1.25 5.21 -1.35
C TYR A 95 1.09 6.55 -0.60
N LEU A 96 1.40 6.59 0.70
CA LEU A 96 1.37 7.84 1.46
C LEU A 96 2.30 8.90 0.86
N VAL A 97 3.55 8.55 0.56
CA VAL A 97 4.52 9.48 -0.04
C VAL A 97 4.03 9.98 -1.41
N TRP A 98 3.44 9.10 -2.21
CA TRP A 98 2.85 9.47 -3.49
C TRP A 98 1.71 10.50 -3.31
N ARG A 99 0.80 10.29 -2.34
CA ARG A 99 -0.25 11.27 -1.99
C ARG A 99 0.31 12.59 -1.51
N GLU A 100 1.41 12.58 -0.77
CA GLU A 100 2.03 13.82 -0.27
C GLU A 100 2.77 14.62 -1.36
N THR A 101 3.22 13.96 -2.43
CA THR A 101 4.10 14.59 -3.43
C THR A 101 3.42 14.86 -4.77
N ARG A 102 2.41 14.08 -5.15
CA ARG A 102 1.85 14.09 -6.52
C ARG A 102 0.33 13.90 -6.60
N GLY A 103 -0.31 13.33 -5.57
CA GLY A 103 -1.67 12.78 -5.63
C GLY A 103 -2.74 13.54 -4.86
#